data_AF-A0A5B7BSZ4-F1
#
_entry.id   AF-A0A5B7BSZ4-F1
#
_cell.length_a   1.000
_cell.length_b   1.000
_cell.length_c   1.000
_cell.angle_alpha   90.00
_cell.angle_beta   90.00
_cell.angle_gamma   90.00
#
_symmetry.space_group_name_H-M   'P 1'
#
loop_
_entity.id
_entity.type
_entity.pdbx_description
1 polymer ?
#
loop_
_entity_poly.entity_id
_entity_poly.type
_entity_poly.pdbx_seq_one_letter_code
_entity_poly.pdbx_strand_id
1 'polypeptide(L)'
;KTQMGVIENPKRGTSTMTHKGKASLFSFSKTTSSHSSSISIPHLLPPSPLHHTFSESMMEENIENADTMITKWDTNASSYNKFNSLFQENRKEAKEFIKRVKDLRRAMHFLVSTNSSSDKLVLAQNLMQIAMNRLEKEFYQILSANRQYLDPESVSSRSSRLSGNSNEEVDVGSDDETPMAGESISEGERLSELAMSDLKSIAD
;
A
#
# COMPACT_ATOMS: atom_id res chain seq x y z
N LYS A 1 5.46 77.42 -4.25
CA LYS A 1 4.33 77.34 -5.20
C LYS A 1 4.36 75.94 -5.79
N THR A 2 3.27 75.18 -5.67
CA THR A 2 2.93 74.02 -6.54
C THR A 2 3.75 72.74 -6.24
N GLN A 3 3.22 71.53 -6.03
CA GLN A 3 1.87 70.99 -5.96
C GLN A 3 1.96 69.54 -5.42
N MET A 4 0.90 69.11 -4.73
CA MET A 4 0.67 67.73 -4.31
C MET A 4 0.74 66.74 -5.47
N GLY A 5 1.38 65.59 -5.23
CA GLY A 5 1.23 64.37 -6.02
C GLY A 5 0.76 63.24 -5.11
N VAL A 6 -0.55 63.09 -4.97
CA VAL A 6 -1.21 61.90 -4.45
C VAL A 6 -1.14 60.84 -5.54
N ILE A 7 -0.52 59.70 -5.25
CA ILE A 7 -0.55 58.53 -6.15
C ILE A 7 -1.43 57.48 -5.48
N GLU A 8 -2.55 57.22 -6.14
CA GLU A 8 -3.61 56.28 -5.80
C GLU A 8 -3.12 54.83 -5.82
N ASN A 9 -3.56 54.06 -4.82
CA ASN A 9 -3.51 52.60 -4.84
C ASN A 9 -4.67 52.05 -5.70
N PRO A 10 -4.44 51.13 -6.65
CA PRO A 10 -5.54 50.43 -7.30
C PRO A 10 -6.05 49.25 -6.46
N LYS A 11 -7.37 49.20 -6.41
CA LYS A 11 -8.27 48.28 -5.71
C LYS A 11 -8.02 46.80 -5.98
N ARG A 12 -8.18 46.03 -4.89
CA ARG A 12 -8.57 44.62 -4.83
C ARG A 12 -9.59 44.25 -5.92
N GLY A 13 -9.23 43.28 -6.75
CA GLY A 13 -10.17 42.48 -7.54
C GLY A 13 -10.35 41.12 -6.88
N THR A 14 -11.45 40.92 -6.17
CA THR A 14 -11.89 39.61 -5.68
C THR A 14 -12.62 38.88 -6.81
N SER A 15 -11.95 37.92 -7.45
CA SER A 15 -12.58 37.05 -8.43
C SER A 15 -13.21 35.86 -7.72
N THR A 16 -14.51 35.96 -7.43
CA THR A 16 -15.35 34.84 -6.99
C THR A 16 -15.75 34.01 -8.22
N MET A 17 -14.99 32.97 -8.51
CA MET A 17 -15.35 31.96 -9.51
C MET A 17 -16.27 30.92 -8.87
N THR A 18 -17.57 31.12 -9.02
CA THR A 18 -18.60 30.10 -8.74
C THR A 18 -18.72 29.15 -9.93
N HIS A 19 -18.18 27.94 -9.82
CA HIS A 19 -18.52 26.85 -10.74
C HIS A 19 -19.16 25.68 -9.99
N LYS A 20 -20.49 25.76 -9.93
CA LYS A 20 -21.46 24.68 -10.18
C LYS A 20 -20.95 23.25 -9.95
N GLY A 21 -21.13 22.77 -8.72
CA GLY A 21 -21.10 21.34 -8.41
C GLY A 21 -22.26 20.62 -9.11
N LYS A 22 -21.95 19.57 -9.88
CA LYS A 22 -22.96 18.62 -10.36
C LYS A 22 -23.07 17.51 -9.32
N ALA A 23 -24.12 17.56 -8.50
CA ALA A 23 -24.50 16.48 -7.62
C ALA A 23 -24.99 15.30 -8.47
N SER A 24 -24.24 14.20 -8.45
CA SER A 24 -24.66 12.92 -9.02
C SER A 24 -25.57 12.23 -8.01
N LEU A 25 -26.88 12.33 -8.20
CA LEU A 25 -27.87 11.60 -7.43
C LEU A 25 -28.00 10.19 -8.01
N PHE A 26 -27.28 9.24 -7.43
CA PHE A 26 -27.60 7.82 -7.64
C PHE A 26 -28.78 7.45 -6.74
N SER A 27 -30.00 7.61 -7.27
CA SER A 27 -31.20 6.99 -6.72
C SER A 27 -31.23 5.52 -7.14
N PHE A 28 -30.94 4.64 -6.20
CA PHE A 28 -31.25 3.22 -6.34
C PHE A 28 -32.71 2.98 -5.92
N SER A 29 -33.50 2.47 -6.86
CA SER A 29 -34.89 2.09 -6.68
C SER A 29 -35.05 1.03 -5.58
N LYS A 30 -35.92 1.29 -4.60
CA LYS A 30 -36.45 0.29 -3.66
C LYS A 30 -37.39 -0.66 -4.42
N THR A 31 -37.00 -1.92 -4.58
CA THR A 31 -37.95 -3.00 -4.87
C THR A 31 -38.53 -3.49 -3.55
N THR A 32 -39.82 -3.22 -3.34
CA THR A 32 -40.62 -3.84 -2.28
C THR A 32 -40.90 -5.29 -2.67
N SER A 33 -40.30 -6.23 -1.94
CA SER A 33 -40.79 -7.61 -1.88
C SER A 33 -40.91 -7.99 -0.42
N SER A 34 -42.16 -8.10 0.03
CA SER A 34 -42.52 -8.53 1.38
C SER A 34 -42.52 -10.05 1.42
N HIS A 35 -41.53 -10.63 2.08
CA HIS A 35 -41.62 -11.99 2.58
C HIS A 35 -41.21 -11.99 4.06
N SER A 36 -42.21 -12.17 4.92
CA SER A 36 -42.02 -12.39 6.35
C SER A 36 -41.31 -13.72 6.57
N SER A 37 -40.04 -13.64 6.95
CA SER A 37 -39.31 -14.74 7.59
C SER A 37 -38.87 -14.22 8.95
N SER A 38 -39.57 -14.65 10.00
CA SER A 38 -39.18 -14.43 11.38
C SER A 38 -37.84 -15.14 11.65
N ILE A 39 -36.74 -14.42 11.49
CA ILE A 39 -35.41 -14.87 11.92
C ILE A 39 -35.25 -14.42 13.36
N SER A 40 -35.28 -15.39 14.28
CA SER A 40 -34.92 -15.20 15.67
C SER A 40 -33.52 -14.58 15.75
N ILE A 41 -33.44 -13.37 16.32
CA ILE A 41 -32.19 -12.71 16.67
C ILE A 41 -31.51 -13.57 17.74
N PRO A 42 -30.33 -14.18 17.50
CA PRO A 42 -29.52 -14.63 18.62
C PRO A 42 -29.07 -13.38 19.36
N HIS A 43 -29.44 -13.29 20.64
CA HIS A 43 -28.97 -12.24 21.54
C HIS A 43 -27.46 -12.02 21.35
N LEU A 44 -27.09 -10.82 20.90
CA LEU A 44 -25.72 -10.33 20.92
C LEU A 44 -25.29 -10.27 22.39
N LEU A 45 -24.60 -11.32 22.85
CA LEU A 45 -23.89 -11.28 24.11
C LEU A 45 -22.85 -10.14 24.01
N PRO A 46 -22.78 -9.22 24.99
CA PRO A 46 -21.73 -8.21 25.00
C PRO A 46 -20.36 -8.91 25.01
N PRO A 47 -19.36 -8.35 24.29
CA PRO A 47 -18.02 -8.91 24.30
C PRO A 47 -17.53 -9.03 25.75
N SER A 48 -17.07 -10.22 26.12
CA SER A 48 -16.60 -10.49 27.47
C SER A 48 -15.39 -9.58 27.79
N PRO A 49 -15.34 -8.95 28.98
CA PRO A 49 -14.29 -7.99 29.34
C PRO A 49 -12.86 -8.52 29.15
N LEU A 50 -12.67 -9.82 29.36
CA LEU A 50 -11.37 -10.50 29.19
C LEU A 50 -10.86 -10.45 27.74
N HIS A 51 -11.74 -10.59 26.75
CA HIS A 51 -11.34 -10.53 25.34
C HIS A 51 -11.00 -9.10 24.90
N HIS A 52 -11.64 -8.09 25.51
CA HIS A 52 -11.31 -6.70 25.25
C HIS A 52 -9.90 -6.38 25.75
N THR A 53 -9.59 -6.71 27.01
CA THR A 53 -8.27 -6.45 27.61
C THR A 53 -7.15 -7.21 26.90
N PHE A 54 -7.37 -8.47 26.52
CA PHE A 54 -6.38 -9.23 25.76
C PHE A 54 -6.14 -8.63 24.36
N SER A 55 -7.20 -8.28 23.65
CA SER A 55 -7.09 -7.67 22.32
C SER A 55 -6.41 -6.30 22.39
N GLU A 56 -6.72 -5.50 23.41
CA GLU A 56 -6.11 -4.20 23.65
C GLU A 56 -4.60 -4.33 23.89
N SER A 57 -4.18 -5.26 24.76
CA SER A 57 -2.76 -5.56 25.01
C SER A 57 -2.04 -6.00 23.74
N MET A 58 -2.64 -6.88 22.94
CA MET A 58 -2.06 -7.32 21.67
C MET A 58 -1.93 -6.16 20.66
N MET A 59 -2.90 -5.25 20.61
CA MET A 59 -2.83 -4.09 19.71
C MET A 59 -1.81 -3.06 20.18
N GLU A 60 -1.61 -2.91 21.49
CA GLU A 60 -0.56 -2.07 22.06
C GLU A 60 0.83 -2.64 21.74
N GLU A 61 1.04 -3.94 21.93
CA GLU A 61 2.28 -4.63 21.54
C GLU A 61 2.59 -4.42 20.05
N ASN A 62 1.58 -4.46 19.18
CA ASN A 62 1.77 -4.18 17.75
C ASN A 62 2.28 -2.76 17.49
N ILE A 63 1.84 -1.77 18.28
CA ILE A 63 2.31 -0.37 18.14
C ILE A 63 3.76 -0.27 18.60
N GLU A 64 4.13 -0.87 19.73
CA GLU A 64 5.52 -0.88 20.24
C GLU A 64 6.48 -1.59 19.27
N ASN A 65 6.07 -2.74 18.76
CA ASN A 65 6.83 -3.50 17.76
C ASN A 65 6.95 -2.77 16.41
N ALA A 66 5.98 -1.92 16.07
CA ALA A 66 6.04 -1.06 14.90
C ALA A 66 6.93 0.16 15.15
N ASP A 67 6.84 0.79 16.31
CA ASP A 67 7.66 1.95 16.70
C ASP A 67 9.15 1.65 16.56
N THR A 68 9.60 0.57 17.18
CA THR A 68 11.01 0.11 17.13
C THR A 68 11.51 -0.15 15.70
N MET A 69 10.67 -0.74 14.84
CA MET A 69 11.05 -1.05 13.46
C MET A 69 11.02 0.19 12.56
N ILE A 70 9.98 1.03 12.69
CA ILE A 70 9.74 2.18 11.81
C ILE A 70 10.73 3.30 12.12
N THR A 71 10.95 3.63 13.39
CA THR A 71 11.91 4.67 13.80
C THR A 71 13.33 4.34 13.37
N LYS A 72 13.72 3.05 13.45
CA LYS A 72 15.01 2.58 12.95
C LYS A 72 15.22 2.90 11.47
N TRP A 73 14.16 2.91 10.66
CA TRP A 73 14.21 3.16 9.21
C TRP A 73 13.75 4.58 8.82
N ASP A 74 13.56 5.47 9.79
CA ASP A 74 13.20 6.86 9.51
C ASP A 74 14.35 7.56 8.76
N THR A 75 14.01 8.01 7.56
CA THR A 75 14.91 8.72 6.65
C THR A 75 15.16 10.17 7.04
N ASN A 76 14.31 10.75 7.90
CA ASN A 76 14.48 12.11 8.39
C ASN A 76 15.40 12.15 9.62
N ALA A 77 15.35 11.12 10.47
CA ALA A 77 16.18 11.01 11.66
C ALA A 77 17.64 10.63 11.37
N SER A 78 17.90 9.85 10.31
CA SER A 78 19.24 9.34 10.00
C SER A 78 19.63 9.53 8.55
N SER A 79 20.78 10.18 8.32
CA SER A 79 21.36 10.34 6.98
C SER A 79 21.79 9.01 6.36
N TYR A 80 22.14 8.00 7.17
CA TYR A 80 22.47 6.65 6.72
C TYR A 80 21.27 6.00 6.01
N ASN A 81 20.11 6.03 6.65
CA ASN A 81 18.88 5.45 6.12
C ASN A 81 18.38 6.14 4.85
N LYS A 82 18.79 7.38 4.60
CA LYS A 82 18.41 8.13 3.41
C LYS A 82 19.01 7.52 2.13
N PHE A 83 20.17 6.87 2.24
CA PHE A 83 20.89 6.29 1.10
C PHE A 83 20.79 4.77 1.03
N ASN A 84 20.47 4.09 2.13
CA ASN A 84 20.28 2.64 2.12
C ASN A 84 18.89 2.25 1.61
N SER A 85 18.83 1.23 0.74
CA SER A 85 17.59 0.57 0.33
C SER A 85 17.34 -0.67 1.19
N LEU A 86 16.23 -0.67 1.93
CA LEU A 86 15.81 -1.75 2.82
C LEU A 86 15.57 -3.05 2.04
N PHE A 87 14.95 -2.95 0.87
CA PHE A 87 14.62 -4.12 0.04
C PHE A 87 15.85 -4.73 -0.65
N GLN A 88 16.90 -3.94 -0.90
CA GLN A 88 18.13 -4.44 -1.49
C GLN A 88 19.09 -5.01 -0.44
N GLU A 89 19.21 -4.35 0.72
CA GLU A 89 20.13 -4.75 1.78
C GLU A 89 19.65 -6.00 2.52
N ASN A 90 18.37 -6.05 2.91
CA ASN A 90 17.85 -7.14 3.71
C ASN A 90 16.36 -7.41 3.46
N ARG A 91 16.06 -8.27 2.47
CA ARG A 91 14.67 -8.64 2.13
C ARG A 91 13.89 -9.30 3.26
N LYS A 92 14.55 -10.00 4.19
CA LYS A 92 13.86 -10.59 5.35
C LYS A 92 13.35 -9.49 6.26
N GLU A 93 14.18 -8.49 6.51
CA GLU A 93 13.81 -7.31 7.28
C GLU A 93 12.79 -6.44 6.56
N ALA A 94 12.85 -6.31 5.22
CA ALA A 94 11.83 -5.63 4.44
C ALA A 94 10.44 -6.28 4.61
N LYS A 95 10.38 -7.62 4.59
CA LYS A 95 9.14 -8.35 4.86
C LYS A 95 8.62 -8.12 6.27
N GLU A 96 9.50 -8.13 7.27
CA GLU A 96 9.12 -7.80 8.65
C GLU A 96 8.63 -6.34 8.76
N PHE A 97 9.28 -5.39 8.09
CA PHE A 97 8.84 -4.01 8.04
C PHE A 97 7.42 -3.88 7.49
N ILE A 98 7.13 -4.48 6.33
CA ILE A 98 5.78 -4.50 5.74
C ILE A 98 4.76 -5.13 6.70
N LYS A 99 5.15 -6.22 7.37
CA LYS A 99 4.30 -6.85 8.39
C LYS A 99 3.98 -5.89 9.54
N ARG A 100 4.98 -5.19 10.10
CA ARG A 100 4.76 -4.19 11.15
C ARG A 100 3.84 -3.06 10.71
N VAL A 101 3.96 -2.59 9.47
CA VAL A 101 3.04 -1.58 8.93
C VAL A 101 1.59 -2.10 8.86
N LYS A 102 1.40 -3.35 8.45
CA LYS A 102 0.07 -3.99 8.41
C LYS A 102 -0.51 -4.17 9.81
N ASP A 103 0.29 -4.59 10.77
CA ASP A 103 -0.12 -4.76 12.17
C ASP A 103 -0.42 -3.41 12.83
N LEU A 104 0.36 -2.37 12.54
CA LEU A 104 0.11 -0.99 12.96
C LEU A 104 -1.25 -0.50 12.42
N ARG A 105 -1.55 -0.74 11.13
CA ARG A 105 -2.85 -0.40 10.54
C ARG A 105 -4.00 -1.09 11.28
N ARG A 106 -3.86 -2.38 11.63
CA ARG A 106 -4.87 -3.11 12.42
C ARG A 106 -5.07 -2.50 13.80
N ALA A 107 -3.97 -2.18 14.49
CA ALA A 107 -4.01 -1.52 15.80
C ALA A 107 -4.69 -0.14 15.72
N MET A 108 -4.41 0.65 14.69
CA MET A 108 -5.11 1.93 14.45
C MET A 108 -6.62 1.74 14.27
N HIS A 109 -7.05 0.78 13.46
CA HIS A 109 -8.48 0.49 13.28
C HIS A 109 -9.15 0.07 14.59
N PHE A 110 -8.46 -0.72 15.42
CA PHE A 110 -8.95 -1.08 16.74
C PHE A 110 -9.06 0.14 17.67
N LEU A 111 -8.03 0.98 17.75
CA LEU A 111 -8.06 2.16 18.61
C LEU A 111 -9.15 3.16 18.19
N VAL A 112 -9.38 3.32 16.88
CA VAL A 112 -10.48 4.18 16.39
C VAL A 112 -11.85 3.66 16.85
N SER A 113 -12.05 2.34 16.95
CA SER A 113 -13.33 1.76 17.36
C SER A 113 -13.53 1.67 18.88
N THR A 114 -12.44 1.60 19.66
CA THR A 114 -12.50 1.46 21.13
C THR A 114 -12.25 2.76 21.88
N ASN A 115 -11.25 3.55 21.47
CA ASN A 115 -10.87 4.80 22.12
C ASN A 115 -10.17 5.77 21.14
N SER A 116 -10.99 6.50 20.39
CA SER A 116 -10.53 7.41 19.33
C SER A 116 -9.75 8.63 19.83
N SER A 117 -9.76 8.92 21.13
CA SER A 117 -9.01 10.02 21.76
C SER A 117 -7.73 9.57 22.47
N SER A 118 -7.28 8.33 22.25
CA SER A 118 -6.07 7.80 22.87
C SER A 118 -4.81 8.43 22.28
N ASP A 119 -3.84 8.79 23.13
CA ASP A 119 -2.51 9.24 22.71
C ASP A 119 -1.77 8.17 21.88
N LYS A 120 -2.08 6.89 22.11
CA LYS A 120 -1.54 5.77 21.31
C LYS A 120 -1.98 5.86 19.85
N LEU A 121 -3.18 6.37 19.58
CA LEU A 121 -3.66 6.55 18.21
C LEU A 121 -2.86 7.66 17.51
N VAL A 122 -2.54 8.75 18.22
CA VAL A 122 -1.71 9.84 17.70
C VAL A 122 -0.29 9.33 17.38
N LEU A 123 0.31 8.55 18.28
CA LEU A 123 1.59 7.89 18.03
C LEU A 123 1.52 6.97 16.79
N ALA A 124 0.50 6.11 16.72
CA ALA A 124 0.33 5.19 15.61
C ALA A 124 0.15 5.91 14.26
N GLN A 125 -0.56 7.04 14.23
CA GLN A 125 -0.69 7.89 13.04
C GLN A 125 0.65 8.47 12.60
N ASN A 126 1.46 8.98 13.54
CA ASN A 126 2.80 9.48 13.23
C ASN A 126 3.70 8.39 12.66
N LEU A 127 3.69 7.20 13.28
CA LEU A 127 4.43 6.04 12.79
C LEU A 127 3.99 5.62 11.39
N MET A 128 2.68 5.62 11.12
CA MET A 128 2.15 5.32 9.79
C MET A 128 2.68 6.31 8.75
N GLN A 129 2.71 7.61 9.06
CA GLN A 129 3.23 8.62 8.15
C GLN A 129 4.71 8.44 7.83
N ILE A 130 5.52 8.08 8.83
CA ILE A 130 6.95 7.77 8.66
C ILE A 130 7.11 6.53 7.79
N ALA A 131 6.35 5.47 8.10
CA ALA A 131 6.40 4.21 7.36
C ALA A 131 6.02 4.40 5.89
N MET A 132 4.93 5.12 5.59
CA MET A 132 4.51 5.38 4.22
C MET A 132 5.54 6.18 3.43
N ASN A 133 6.14 7.22 4.03
CA ASN A 133 7.23 7.97 3.40
C ASN A 133 8.44 7.07 3.09
N ARG A 134 8.76 6.11 3.96
CA ARG A 134 9.81 5.12 3.70
C ARG A 134 9.44 4.21 2.51
N LEU A 135 8.23 3.65 2.51
CA LEU A 135 7.76 2.75 1.47
C LEU A 135 7.69 3.42 0.09
N GLU A 136 7.26 4.69 0.03
CA GLU A 136 7.25 5.47 -1.20
C GLU A 136 8.67 5.63 -1.79
N LYS A 137 9.66 5.91 -0.92
CA LYS A 137 11.06 6.01 -1.34
C LYS A 137 11.61 4.68 -1.84
N GLU A 138 11.33 3.58 -1.15
CA GLU A 138 11.74 2.24 -1.58
C GLU A 138 11.09 1.87 -2.92
N PHE A 139 9.79 2.15 -3.08
CA PHE A 139 9.08 1.88 -4.32
C PHE A 139 9.72 2.61 -5.50
N TYR A 140 10.04 3.89 -5.33
CA TYR A 140 10.76 4.67 -6.33
C TYR A 140 12.17 4.11 -6.60
N GLN A 141 12.93 3.77 -5.56
CA GLN A 141 14.28 3.21 -5.70
C GLN A 141 14.26 1.89 -6.49
N ILE A 142 13.36 0.96 -6.15
CA ILE A 142 13.22 -0.32 -6.85
C ILE A 142 12.89 -0.08 -8.33
N LEU A 143 11.94 0.81 -8.64
CA LEU A 143 11.61 1.15 -10.02
C LEU A 143 12.81 1.74 -10.77
N SER A 144 13.52 2.70 -10.16
CA SER A 144 14.64 3.37 -10.78
C SER A 144 15.82 2.43 -11.06
N ALA A 145 16.12 1.53 -10.13
CA ALA A 145 17.21 0.56 -10.26
C ALA A 145 16.91 -0.55 -11.30
N ASN A 146 15.63 -0.85 -11.54
CA ASN A 146 15.19 -1.91 -12.45
C ASN A 146 14.57 -1.39 -13.75
N ARG A 147 14.72 -0.11 -14.07
CA ARG A 147 14.08 0.55 -15.22
C ARG A 147 14.27 -0.19 -16.55
N GLN A 148 15.47 -0.72 -16.79
CA GLN A 148 15.80 -1.47 -18.00
C GLN A 148 15.16 -2.86 -18.09
N TYR A 149 14.73 -3.43 -16.96
CA TYR A 149 14.13 -4.76 -16.89
C TYR A 149 12.60 -4.73 -16.74
N LEU A 150 12.05 -3.55 -16.42
CA LEU A 150 10.61 -3.31 -16.22
C LEU A 150 9.97 -2.55 -17.39
N ASP A 151 10.72 -2.27 -18.46
CA ASP A 151 10.18 -1.64 -19.67
C ASP A 151 9.14 -2.57 -20.31
N PRO A 152 7.91 -2.10 -20.64
CA PRO A 152 6.88 -2.91 -21.31
C PRO A 152 7.38 -3.72 -22.51
N GLU A 153 8.35 -3.22 -23.27
CA GLU A 153 8.94 -3.96 -24.40
C GLU A 153 9.74 -5.21 -23.95
N SER A 154 10.37 -5.15 -22.77
CA SER A 154 11.14 -6.24 -22.17
C SER A 154 10.28 -7.28 -21.45
N VAL A 155 9.14 -6.88 -20.87
CA VAL A 155 8.22 -7.82 -20.19
C VAL A 155 7.16 -8.44 -21.11
N SER A 156 6.76 -7.76 -22.20
CA SER A 156 5.78 -8.30 -23.15
C SER A 156 6.29 -9.57 -23.85
N SER A 157 7.58 -9.62 -24.17
CA SER A 157 8.27 -10.80 -24.75
C SER A 157 8.39 -11.99 -23.78
N ARG A 158 8.11 -11.78 -22.48
CA ARG A 158 8.28 -12.78 -21.41
C ARG A 158 6.95 -13.40 -20.98
N SER A 159 5.85 -12.63 -20.99
CA SER A 159 4.51 -13.15 -20.67
C SER A 159 4.02 -14.21 -21.67
N SER A 160 4.52 -14.19 -22.91
CA SER A 160 4.22 -15.21 -23.93
C SER A 160 4.89 -16.56 -23.63
N ARG A 161 6.00 -16.59 -22.90
CA ARG A 161 6.72 -17.84 -22.54
C ARG A 161 6.06 -18.58 -21.38
N LEU A 162 5.54 -17.83 -20.40
CA LEU A 162 4.87 -18.40 -19.22
C LEU A 162 3.41 -18.81 -19.48
N SER A 163 2.77 -18.30 -20.55
CA SER A 163 1.39 -18.65 -20.92
C SER A 163 1.29 -19.91 -21.81
N GLY A 164 2.40 -20.55 -22.16
CA GLY A 164 2.44 -21.68 -23.09
C GLY A 164 2.23 -23.08 -22.49
N ASN A 165 1.97 -23.20 -21.17
CA ASN A 165 1.92 -24.51 -20.51
C ASN A 165 0.54 -24.87 -19.92
N SER A 166 -0.53 -24.66 -20.70
CA SER A 166 -1.83 -25.25 -20.36
C SER A 166 -2.51 -25.88 -21.59
N ASN A 167 -2.43 -27.22 -21.63
CA ASN A 167 -3.27 -28.19 -22.33
C ASN A 167 -3.42 -28.12 -23.87
N GLU A 168 -2.92 -29.14 -24.56
CA GLU A 168 -3.77 -30.20 -25.13
C GLU A 168 -2.94 -31.46 -25.45
N GLU A 169 -3.44 -32.62 -25.02
CA GLU A 169 -2.91 -33.93 -25.40
C GLU A 169 -3.44 -34.33 -26.77
N VAL A 170 -2.55 -34.69 -27.72
CA VAL A 170 -2.84 -35.58 -28.84
C VAL A 170 -1.54 -36.22 -29.38
N ASP A 171 -1.37 -37.48 -29.00
CA ASP A 171 -0.94 -38.67 -29.76
C ASP A 171 0.06 -38.57 -30.95
N VAL A 172 1.18 -39.27 -30.73
CA VAL A 172 2.05 -40.04 -31.67
C VAL A 172 2.81 -39.33 -32.79
N GLY A 173 4.13 -39.31 -32.61
CA GLY A 173 5.07 -39.87 -33.59
C GLY A 173 5.95 -38.88 -34.35
N SER A 174 7.12 -38.56 -33.80
CA SER A 174 8.36 -38.46 -34.58
C SER A 174 9.55 -38.41 -33.65
N ASP A 175 10.51 -39.28 -33.92
CA ASP A 175 11.90 -39.23 -33.47
C ASP A 175 12.52 -37.89 -33.90
N ASP A 176 12.63 -36.95 -32.96
CA ASP A 176 13.62 -35.87 -33.01
C ASP A 176 13.96 -35.55 -31.56
N GLU A 177 15.14 -36.01 -31.16
CA GLU A 177 15.78 -35.75 -29.89
C GLU A 177 16.15 -34.26 -29.82
N THR A 178 15.14 -33.41 -29.59
CA THR A 178 15.34 -32.02 -29.20
C THR A 178 16.00 -32.03 -27.83
N PRO A 179 17.25 -31.54 -27.68
CA PRO A 179 17.81 -31.41 -26.35
C PRO A 179 16.93 -30.42 -25.60
N MET A 180 16.33 -30.89 -24.51
CA MET A 180 15.73 -30.04 -23.48
C MET A 180 16.87 -29.19 -22.90
N ALA A 181 17.27 -28.17 -23.65
CA ALA A 181 18.27 -27.20 -23.28
C ALA A 181 17.69 -26.51 -22.06
N GLY A 182 18.19 -26.90 -20.88
CA GLY A 182 17.74 -26.36 -19.60
C GLY A 182 17.64 -24.85 -19.71
N GLU A 183 16.39 -24.36 -19.67
CA GLU A 183 16.03 -22.95 -19.73
C GLU A 183 16.69 -22.24 -18.55
N SER A 184 17.93 -21.85 -18.77
CA SER A 184 18.74 -21.16 -17.79
C SER A 184 18.25 -19.73 -17.79
N ILE A 185 17.34 -19.44 -16.85
CA ILE A 185 16.80 -18.11 -16.61
C ILE A 185 17.97 -17.11 -16.60
N SER A 186 17.85 -16.04 -17.38
CA SER A 186 18.87 -15.00 -17.40
C SER A 186 18.92 -14.29 -16.03
N GLU A 187 20.10 -13.80 -15.64
CA GLU A 187 20.23 -13.03 -14.40
C GLU A 187 19.28 -11.83 -14.36
N GLY A 188 19.09 -11.15 -15.50
CA GLY A 188 18.14 -10.03 -15.61
C GLY A 188 16.69 -10.45 -15.37
N GLU A 189 16.31 -11.69 -15.70
CA GLU A 189 14.96 -12.20 -15.46
C GLU A 189 14.72 -12.46 -13.98
N ARG A 190 15.70 -13.06 -13.28
CA ARG A 190 15.65 -13.24 -11.82
C ARG A 190 15.57 -11.91 -11.08
N LEU A 191 16.35 -10.92 -11.50
CA LEU A 191 16.34 -9.57 -10.89
C LEU A 191 14.99 -8.87 -11.11
N SER A 192 14.41 -9.01 -12.29
CA SER A 192 13.08 -8.46 -12.62
C SER A 192 11.97 -9.10 -11.79
N GLU A 193 11.94 -10.43 -11.69
CA GLU A 193 10.95 -11.15 -10.87
C GLU A 193 11.01 -10.71 -9.40
N LEU A 194 12.23 -10.54 -8.89
CA LEU A 194 12.48 -10.11 -7.54
C LEU A 194 12.03 -8.67 -7.30
N ALA A 195 12.34 -7.76 -8.23
CA ALA A 195 11.87 -6.38 -8.18
C ALA A 195 10.33 -6.30 -8.24
N MET A 196 9.68 -7.08 -9.10
CA MET A 196 8.22 -7.13 -9.19
C MET A 196 7.60 -7.69 -7.90
N SER A 197 8.21 -8.71 -7.29
CA SER A 197 7.78 -9.26 -6.01
C SER A 197 7.89 -8.22 -4.88
N ASP A 198 9.01 -7.49 -4.83
CA ASP A 198 9.24 -6.42 -3.86
C ASP A 198 8.22 -5.27 -4.05
N LEU A 199 8.00 -4.80 -5.28
CA LEU A 199 6.98 -3.79 -5.62
C LEU A 199 5.56 -4.23 -5.23
N LYS A 200 5.22 -5.49 -5.52
CA LYS A 200 3.92 -6.07 -5.14
C LYS A 200 3.75 -6.08 -3.62
N SER A 201 4.79 -6.42 -2.88
CA SER A 201 4.73 -6.46 -1.42
C SER A 201 4.50 -5.09 -0.77
N ILE A 202 4.92 -4.00 -1.45
CA ILE A 202 4.67 -2.62 -1.01
C ILE A 202 3.24 -2.17 -1.39
N ALA A 203 2.74 -2.60 -2.55
CA ALA A 203 1.43 -2.22 -3.06
C ALA A 203 0.23 -2.92 -2.37
N ASP A 204 0.43 -4.15 -1.89
CA ASP A 204 -0.58 -4.98 -1.19
C ASP A 204 -0.75 -4.61 0.30
#